data_AF-A0A0W1AP61-F1
#
_entry.id   AF-A0A0W1AP61-F1
#
_cell.length_a   1.000
_cell.length_b   1.000
_cell.length_c   1.000
_cell.angle_alpha   90.00
_cell.angle_beta   90.00
_cell.angle_gamma   90.00
#
_symmetry.space_group_name_H-M   'P 1'
#
loop_
_entity.id
_entity.type
_entity.pdbx_description
1 polymer ?
#
loop_
_entity_poly.entity_id
_entity_poly.type
_entity_poly.pdbx_seq_one_letter_code
_entity_poly.pdbx_strand_id
1 'polypeptide(L)'
;MFFTKDHGINSNDTVKFLRAFPVQEFWRFFIERSRYDYRESLYRFVYKQLMGISEDELTKTSLETILEHELFKELTLEDYEDTLWEISRGSSTVFDFLNLDSEGQEKKKLKDFLDMHRGWVGFESKEPGYLLGMTKGLCFVLDSIRQNSQLNADFIKKLHGTCLKDVKNTRKSTKPGKFRDDSDVAAWDVIPGTCNSYEGLLENIVYLKSIQGKYSTDTNLLFAKDPQCIEFSSPKENNSEVEIWIQQEKGKTSYTSYFSFKDCDPEVLAKKIWAAVKEGMHVQYVTSENGGGLLDRVHEDCIQQLEDSLKKATSKQEKLDSIFTFLKHVVLFHPFDDGVGRTYSMLLMQYLLMREHLMPVIFEDSNMIPGLSVEQLVIEYLRAEKEMGLVLKDPSYITGSKFSSPNIDTDSLLKSQDSEHQAMFQNCLNLLKKALQELELSSSNKSLPDKNSETPTTKRV
;
A
#
# COMPACT_ATOMS: atom_id res chain seq x y z
N MET A 1 -28.04 10.00 -8.95
CA MET A 1 -28.53 8.68 -8.52
C MET A 1 -27.43 8.06 -7.67
N PHE A 2 -27.63 7.87 -6.36
CA PHE A 2 -26.63 7.18 -5.52
C PHE A 2 -26.88 5.66 -5.43
N PHE A 3 -27.97 5.14 -5.99
CA PHE A 3 -28.35 3.72 -5.84
C PHE A 3 -29.30 3.25 -6.93
N THR A 4 -28.93 3.30 -8.21
CA THR A 4 -29.81 2.77 -9.26
C THR A 4 -29.00 2.29 -10.47
N LYS A 5 -28.57 1.04 -10.38
CA LYS A 5 -28.76 0.05 -11.44
C LYS A 5 -29.05 -1.27 -10.74
N ASP A 6 -30.16 -1.89 -11.13
CA ASP A 6 -30.59 -3.21 -10.67
C ASP A 6 -29.53 -4.25 -11.02
N HIS A 7 -28.58 -4.47 -10.10
CA HIS A 7 -27.87 -5.72 -9.98
C HIS A 7 -28.07 -6.18 -8.54
N GLY A 8 -28.71 -7.34 -8.37
CA GLY A 8 -29.01 -7.94 -7.08
C GLY A 8 -27.72 -8.25 -6.32
N ILE A 9 -27.28 -7.29 -5.50
CA ILE A 9 -26.33 -7.47 -4.40
C ILE A 9 -27.10 -7.02 -3.18
N ASN A 10 -27.45 -7.96 -2.30
CA ASN A 10 -28.18 -7.74 -1.05
C ASN A 10 -27.63 -6.48 -0.34
N SER A 11 -28.41 -5.39 -0.30
CA SER A 11 -28.13 -4.16 0.46
C SER A 11 -26.65 -3.70 0.45
N ASN A 12 -26.24 -2.96 -0.58
CA ASN A 12 -24.93 -2.28 -0.77
C ASN A 12 -23.90 -2.51 0.38
N ASP A 13 -22.91 -3.38 0.13
CA ASP A 13 -21.87 -3.76 1.09
C ASP A 13 -21.13 -2.55 1.70
N THR A 14 -20.92 -1.49 0.92
CA THR A 14 -20.36 -0.23 1.42
C THR A 14 -21.25 0.41 2.48
N VAL A 15 -22.58 0.43 2.30
CA VAL A 15 -23.51 0.97 3.30
C VAL A 15 -23.51 0.12 4.57
N LYS A 16 -23.45 -1.21 4.41
CA LYS A 16 -23.34 -2.13 5.55
C LYS A 16 -22.06 -1.86 6.34
N PHE A 17 -20.94 -1.70 5.65
CA PHE A 17 -19.65 -1.34 6.24
C PHE A 17 -19.73 -0.02 7.01
N LEU A 18 -20.17 1.06 6.36
CA LEU A 18 -20.20 2.41 6.95
C LEU A 18 -21.02 2.48 8.24
N ARG A 19 -22.08 1.66 8.36
CA ARG A 19 -22.96 1.62 9.53
C ARG A 19 -22.46 0.74 10.67
N ALA A 20 -21.76 -0.35 10.36
CA ALA A 20 -21.48 -1.41 11.33
C ALA A 20 -20.00 -1.53 11.71
N PHE A 21 -19.07 -0.99 10.91
CA PHE A 21 -17.65 -1.09 11.21
C PHE A 21 -17.31 -0.33 12.51
N PRO A 22 -16.55 -0.95 13.44
CA PRO A 22 -16.09 -0.26 14.66
C PRO A 22 -15.10 0.84 14.29
N VAL A 23 -15.58 2.07 14.15
CA VAL A 23 -14.80 3.21 13.63
C VAL A 23 -13.52 3.50 14.43
N GLN A 24 -13.43 3.11 15.70
CA GLN A 24 -12.19 3.20 16.50
C GLN A 24 -11.06 2.30 15.95
N GLU A 25 -11.38 1.28 15.18
CA GLU A 25 -10.40 0.36 14.56
C GLU A 25 -9.92 0.83 13.19
N PHE A 26 -10.21 2.08 12.79
CA PHE A 26 -9.87 2.62 11.47
C PHE A 26 -8.39 2.51 11.10
N TRP A 27 -7.50 2.59 12.09
CA TRP A 27 -6.05 2.52 11.89
C TRP A 27 -5.63 1.19 11.24
N ARG A 28 -6.43 0.13 11.39
CA ARG A 28 -6.17 -1.19 10.81
C ARG A 28 -6.21 -1.24 9.29
N PHE A 29 -6.80 -0.25 8.63
CA PHE A 29 -6.72 -0.12 7.17
C PHE A 29 -5.35 0.34 6.68
N PHE A 30 -4.54 0.91 7.58
CA PHE A 30 -3.29 1.58 7.22
C PHE A 30 -2.08 0.89 7.82
N ILE A 31 -2.28 -0.03 8.75
CA ILE A 31 -1.22 -0.83 9.34
C ILE A 31 -1.38 -2.25 8.82
N GLU A 32 -0.31 -2.82 8.28
CA GLU A 32 -0.29 -4.22 7.86
C GLU A 32 -0.51 -5.15 9.06
N ARG A 33 -1.30 -6.21 8.89
CA ARG A 33 -1.66 -7.11 9.98
C ARG A 33 -0.44 -7.79 10.58
N SER A 34 0.51 -8.18 9.73
CA SER A 34 1.81 -8.73 10.11
C SER A 34 2.65 -7.78 10.99
N ARG A 35 2.26 -6.50 11.08
CA ARG A 35 2.94 -5.45 11.85
C ARG A 35 2.07 -4.83 12.94
N TYR A 36 0.92 -5.43 13.26
CA TYR A 36 0.14 -5.01 14.43
C TYR A 36 0.94 -5.16 15.72
N ASP A 37 1.75 -6.20 15.87
CA ASP A 37 2.72 -6.26 16.96
C ASP A 37 4.02 -6.84 16.41
N TYR A 38 4.93 -5.94 16.05
CA TYR A 38 6.20 -6.30 15.43
C TYR A 38 7.32 -6.54 16.46
N ARG A 39 7.00 -6.44 17.75
CA ARG A 39 7.98 -6.47 18.84
C ARG A 39 8.75 -7.78 18.90
N GLU A 40 8.07 -8.92 18.77
CA GLU A 40 8.73 -10.23 18.79
C GLU A 40 9.79 -10.33 17.69
N SER A 41 9.46 -9.95 16.45
CA SER A 41 10.40 -9.96 15.34
C SER A 41 11.61 -9.07 15.62
N LEU A 42 11.41 -7.90 16.23
CA LEU A 42 12.49 -6.99 16.60
C LEU A 42 13.36 -7.53 17.74
N TYR A 43 12.75 -8.08 18.79
CA TYR A 43 13.48 -8.69 19.90
C TYR A 43 14.33 -9.85 19.42
N ARG A 44 13.77 -10.73 18.58
CA ARG A 44 14.50 -11.84 17.97
C ARG A 44 15.63 -11.35 17.07
N PHE A 45 15.39 -10.32 16.27
CA PHE A 45 16.41 -9.72 15.42
C PHE A 45 17.59 -9.17 16.26
N VAL A 46 17.32 -8.33 17.25
CA VAL A 46 18.35 -7.78 18.13
C VAL A 46 19.09 -8.89 18.88
N TYR A 47 18.37 -9.87 19.42
CA TYR A 47 18.97 -10.99 20.15
C TYR A 47 19.90 -11.82 19.27
N LYS A 48 19.48 -12.16 18.05
CA LYS A 48 20.33 -12.83 17.05
C LYS A 48 21.59 -12.02 16.75
N GLN A 49 21.46 -10.69 16.64
CA GLN A 49 22.60 -9.83 16.35
C GLN A 49 23.63 -9.86 17.47
N LEU A 50 23.19 -9.69 18.72
CA LEU A 50 24.07 -9.59 19.88
C LEU A 50 24.65 -10.94 20.30
N MET A 51 23.86 -12.01 20.24
CA MET A 51 24.29 -13.33 20.69
C MET A 51 25.04 -14.13 19.61
N GLY A 52 24.99 -13.66 18.35
CA GLY A 52 25.64 -14.35 17.23
C GLY A 52 25.10 -15.74 16.94
N ILE A 53 23.87 -16.04 17.37
CA ILE A 53 23.23 -17.35 17.20
C ILE A 53 22.68 -17.56 15.79
N SER A 54 22.54 -18.83 15.41
CA SER A 54 21.94 -19.23 14.13
C SER A 54 20.42 -19.02 14.11
N GLU A 55 19.80 -18.98 12.92
CA GLU A 55 18.33 -18.92 12.79
C GLU A 55 17.63 -20.15 13.40
N ASP A 56 18.23 -21.32 13.24
CA ASP A 56 17.70 -22.57 13.80
C ASP A 56 17.68 -22.55 15.34
N GLU A 57 18.69 -21.91 15.94
CA GLU A 57 18.78 -21.72 17.39
C GLU A 57 17.81 -20.64 17.87
N LEU A 58 17.72 -19.52 17.13
CA LEU A 58 16.80 -18.42 17.43
C LEU A 58 15.34 -18.89 17.43
N THR A 59 14.97 -19.73 16.47
CA THR A 59 13.61 -20.28 16.33
C THR A 59 13.24 -21.19 17.52
N LYS A 60 14.24 -21.87 18.12
CA LYS A 60 14.04 -22.74 19.30
C LYS A 60 14.03 -21.95 20.61
N THR A 61 14.57 -20.74 20.62
CA THR A 61 14.60 -19.88 21.80
C THR A 61 13.22 -19.26 22.02
N SER A 62 12.65 -19.47 23.22
CA SER A 62 11.34 -18.91 23.56
C SER A 62 11.43 -17.38 23.70
N LEU A 63 10.32 -16.68 23.43
CA LEU A 63 10.28 -15.23 23.57
C LEU A 63 10.52 -14.81 25.03
N GLU A 64 10.03 -15.58 26.00
CA GLU A 64 10.27 -15.32 27.43
C GLU A 64 11.76 -15.36 27.75
N THR A 65 12.49 -16.35 27.21
CA THR A 65 13.94 -16.47 27.40
C THR A 65 14.67 -15.25 26.84
N ILE A 66 14.24 -14.77 25.65
CA ILE A 66 14.79 -13.56 25.04
C ILE A 66 14.51 -12.34 25.92
N LEU A 67 13.26 -12.14 26.35
CA LEU A 67 12.84 -10.97 27.12
C LEU A 67 13.44 -10.93 28.55
N GLU A 68 13.70 -12.08 29.15
CA GLU A 68 14.33 -12.17 30.48
C GLU A 68 15.84 -11.96 30.45
N HIS A 69 16.45 -12.00 29.27
CA HIS A 69 17.88 -11.81 29.09
C HIS A 69 18.31 -10.41 29.57
N GLU A 70 19.45 -10.32 30.27
CA GLU A 70 19.93 -9.07 30.88
C GLU A 70 20.12 -7.94 29.85
N LEU A 71 20.44 -8.31 28.61
CA LEU A 71 20.51 -7.40 27.46
C LEU A 71 19.25 -6.51 27.34
N PHE A 72 18.04 -7.04 27.47
CA PHE A 72 16.83 -6.21 27.29
C PHE A 72 16.39 -5.48 28.56
N LYS A 73 17.07 -5.69 29.69
CA LYS A 73 16.75 -5.02 30.96
C LYS A 73 17.47 -3.69 31.09
N GLU A 74 18.75 -3.64 30.73
CA GLU A 74 19.60 -2.46 31.02
C GLU A 74 20.25 -1.82 29.80
N LEU A 75 20.28 -2.48 28.63
CA LEU A 75 20.99 -1.96 27.45
C LEU A 75 20.35 -0.66 26.96
N THR A 76 21.16 0.40 26.95
CA THR A 76 20.82 1.69 26.34
C THR A 76 21.08 1.67 24.83
N LEU A 77 20.68 2.72 24.12
CA LEU A 77 21.02 2.84 22.70
C LEU A 77 22.53 2.98 22.48
N GLU A 78 23.20 3.74 23.35
CA GLU A 78 24.66 3.89 23.32
C GLU A 78 25.36 2.54 23.49
N ASP A 79 24.98 1.78 24.53
CA ASP A 79 25.56 0.46 24.78
C ASP A 79 25.32 -0.50 23.59
N TYR A 80 24.16 -0.39 22.94
CA TYR A 80 23.83 -1.20 21.78
C TYR A 80 24.70 -0.85 20.57
N GLU A 81 24.87 0.44 20.29
CA GLU A 81 25.74 0.93 19.22
C GLU A 81 27.19 0.49 19.42
N ASP A 82 27.71 0.68 20.62
CA ASP A 82 29.06 0.26 21.00
C ASP A 82 29.24 -1.26 20.83
N THR A 83 28.26 -2.04 21.30
CA THR A 83 28.32 -3.50 21.17
C THR A 83 28.32 -3.94 19.70
N LEU A 84 27.49 -3.32 18.84
CA LEU A 84 27.46 -3.62 17.41
C LEU A 84 28.79 -3.29 16.71
N TRP A 85 29.44 -2.20 17.14
CA TRP A 85 30.75 -1.80 16.66
C TRP A 85 31.83 -2.82 17.05
N GLU A 86 31.86 -3.25 18.32
CA GLU A 86 32.80 -4.24 18.83
C GLU A 86 32.70 -5.58 18.08
N ILE A 87 31.48 -6.03 17.77
CA ILE A 87 31.27 -7.28 17.03
C ILE A 87 31.42 -7.12 15.50
N SER A 88 31.93 -5.97 15.04
CA SER A 88 32.21 -5.65 13.63
C SER A 88 31.01 -5.84 12.69
N ARG A 89 29.78 -5.66 13.20
CA ARG A 89 28.54 -5.82 12.41
C ARG A 89 28.02 -4.53 11.77
N GLY A 90 28.71 -3.40 12.02
CA GLY A 90 28.36 -2.08 11.49
C GLY A 90 27.09 -1.52 12.13
N SER A 91 27.19 -0.38 12.84
CA SER A 91 26.05 0.17 13.59
C SER A 91 24.98 0.77 12.68
N SER A 92 25.37 1.45 11.58
CA SER A 92 24.45 2.31 10.83
C SER A 92 23.26 1.56 10.21
N THR A 93 23.47 0.40 9.58
CA THR A 93 22.38 -0.33 8.88
C THR A 93 21.33 -0.90 9.83
N VAL A 94 21.72 -1.21 11.07
CA VAL A 94 20.83 -1.74 12.09
C VAL A 94 20.01 -0.64 12.74
N PHE A 95 20.62 0.50 13.04
CA PHE A 95 19.91 1.69 13.52
C PHE A 95 18.95 2.22 12.45
N ASP A 96 19.35 2.24 11.18
CA ASP A 96 18.49 2.59 10.05
C ASP A 96 17.29 1.63 9.94
N PHE A 97 17.52 0.31 10.08
CA PHE A 97 16.44 -0.69 10.05
C PHE A 97 15.43 -0.51 11.19
N LEU A 98 15.93 -0.27 12.40
CA LEU A 98 15.12 0.00 13.58
C LEU A 98 14.52 1.42 13.55
N ASN A 99 15.02 2.28 12.65
CA ASN A 99 14.70 3.70 12.55
C ASN A 99 14.93 4.42 13.89
N LEU A 100 16.06 4.12 14.51
CA LEU A 100 16.51 4.71 15.76
C LEU A 100 17.42 5.90 15.44
N ASP A 101 17.04 7.06 15.95
CA ASP A 101 17.95 8.20 16.05
C ASP A 101 18.57 8.17 17.44
N SER A 102 19.86 7.81 17.53
CA SER A 102 20.59 7.81 18.80
C SER A 102 20.91 9.22 19.27
N GLU A 103 20.90 10.22 18.38
CA GLU A 103 21.29 11.59 18.69
C GLU A 103 20.34 12.23 19.72
N GLY A 104 20.85 12.52 20.92
CA GLY A 104 20.09 13.07 22.03
C GLY A 104 19.18 12.05 22.76
N GLN A 105 19.27 10.76 22.42
CA GLN A 105 18.51 9.67 23.06
C GLN A 105 19.39 8.52 23.55
N GLU A 106 20.70 8.74 23.64
CA GLU A 106 21.75 7.75 23.91
C GLU A 106 21.44 6.91 25.16
N LYS A 107 20.92 7.57 26.21
CA LYS A 107 20.63 6.97 27.51
C LYS A 107 19.27 6.29 27.63
N LYS A 108 18.41 6.36 26.61
CA LYS A 108 17.12 5.66 26.64
C LYS A 108 17.36 4.16 26.48
N LYS A 109 16.53 3.34 27.14
CA LYS A 109 16.65 1.89 27.05
C LYS A 109 16.23 1.43 25.65
N LEU A 110 17.01 0.54 25.03
CA LEU A 110 16.67 -0.04 23.72
C LEU A 110 15.26 -0.66 23.75
N LYS A 111 14.92 -1.32 24.86
CA LYS A 111 13.61 -1.93 25.08
C LYS A 111 12.45 -0.96 24.88
N ASP A 112 12.60 0.28 25.35
CA ASP A 112 11.54 1.29 25.27
C ASP A 112 11.18 1.60 23.82
N PHE A 113 12.17 1.63 22.93
CA PHE A 113 11.95 1.80 21.49
C PHE A 113 11.32 0.59 20.85
N LEU A 114 11.84 -0.62 21.14
CA LEU A 114 11.28 -1.86 20.61
C LEU A 114 9.80 -1.99 20.98
N ASP A 115 9.42 -1.62 22.21
CA ASP A 115 8.05 -1.64 22.70
C ASP A 115 7.10 -0.64 22.02
N MET A 116 7.61 0.33 21.25
CA MET A 116 6.77 1.26 20.48
C MET A 116 6.14 0.60 19.25
N HIS A 117 6.68 -0.54 18.77
CA HIS A 117 6.24 -1.19 17.52
C HIS A 117 4.97 -2.03 17.66
N ARG A 118 3.92 -1.41 18.22
CA ARG A 118 2.59 -1.96 18.45
C ARG A 118 1.52 -1.05 17.87
N GLY A 119 0.67 -1.65 17.03
CA GLY A 119 -0.39 -1.00 16.30
C GLY A 119 0.12 0.19 15.49
N TRP A 120 -0.62 1.29 15.55
CA TRP A 120 -0.29 2.53 14.86
C TRP A 120 0.87 3.31 15.49
N VAL A 121 1.21 3.06 16.77
CA VAL A 121 2.24 3.83 17.51
C VAL A 121 3.61 3.65 16.86
N GLY A 122 3.94 2.44 16.42
CA GLY A 122 5.21 2.17 15.76
C GLY A 122 5.39 2.93 14.45
N PHE A 123 4.30 3.14 13.71
CA PHE A 123 4.32 3.90 12.46
C PHE A 123 4.38 5.39 12.72
N GLU A 124 3.61 5.88 13.70
CA GLU A 124 3.64 7.27 14.13
C GLU A 124 5.02 7.67 14.67
N SER A 125 5.67 6.77 15.42
CA SER A 125 7.04 7.01 15.91
C SER A 125 8.07 7.05 14.79
N LYS A 126 7.92 6.20 13.76
CA LYS A 126 8.85 6.19 12.63
C LYS A 126 8.68 7.42 11.75
N GLU A 127 7.43 7.76 11.46
CA GLU A 127 7.04 8.85 10.57
C GLU A 127 5.97 9.73 11.23
N PRO A 128 6.37 10.65 12.12
CA PRO A 128 5.42 11.51 12.82
C PRO A 128 4.49 12.24 11.85
N GLY A 129 3.18 12.18 12.12
CA GLY A 129 2.10 12.61 11.23
C GLY A 129 1.46 11.48 10.43
N TYR A 130 1.99 10.25 10.47
CA TYR A 130 1.50 9.11 9.70
C TYR A 130 0.00 8.87 9.90
N LEU A 131 -0.44 8.69 11.15
CA LEU A 131 -1.84 8.30 11.41
C LEU A 131 -2.80 9.42 11.00
N LEU A 132 -2.44 10.67 11.26
CA LEU A 132 -3.22 11.83 10.85
C LEU A 132 -3.28 11.98 9.33
N GLY A 133 -2.16 11.78 8.64
CA GLY A 133 -2.07 11.79 7.19
C GLY A 133 -2.99 10.74 6.55
N MET A 134 -2.90 9.49 7.01
CA MET A 134 -3.76 8.41 6.52
C MET A 134 -5.24 8.66 6.81
N THR A 135 -5.57 9.23 7.98
CA THR A 135 -6.94 9.62 8.33
C THR A 135 -7.48 10.70 7.39
N LYS A 136 -6.69 11.74 7.11
CA LYS A 136 -7.04 12.79 6.15
C LYS A 136 -7.25 12.21 4.76
N GLY A 137 -6.40 11.26 4.34
CA GLY A 137 -6.53 10.53 3.08
C GLY A 137 -7.84 9.74 2.99
N LEU A 138 -8.22 9.02 4.05
CA LEU A 138 -9.51 8.31 4.07
C LEU A 138 -10.70 9.28 4.06
N CYS A 139 -10.62 10.40 4.79
CA CYS A 139 -11.65 11.44 4.72
C CYS A 139 -11.79 12.01 3.31
N PHE A 140 -10.68 12.25 2.61
CA PHE A 140 -10.68 12.69 1.21
C PHE A 140 -11.35 11.65 0.29
N VAL A 141 -11.08 10.36 0.50
CA VAL A 141 -11.72 9.26 -0.24
C VAL A 141 -13.23 9.26 -0.01
N LEU A 142 -13.69 9.37 1.23
CA LEU A 142 -15.12 9.39 1.57
C LEU A 142 -15.82 10.63 0.99
N ASP A 143 -15.18 11.79 1.08
CA ASP A 143 -15.70 13.03 0.49
C ASP A 143 -15.76 12.97 -1.03
N SER A 144 -14.78 12.32 -1.66
CA SER A 144 -14.77 12.11 -3.11
C SER A 144 -15.90 11.20 -3.59
N ILE A 145 -16.23 10.17 -2.81
CA ILE A 145 -17.42 9.34 -3.05
C ILE A 145 -18.69 10.18 -2.94
N ARG A 146 -18.79 11.01 -1.89
CA ARG A 146 -19.92 11.93 -1.67
C ARG A 146 -20.11 12.91 -2.84
N GLN A 147 -19.01 13.41 -3.39
CA GLN A 147 -19.00 14.36 -4.50
C GLN A 147 -19.10 13.69 -5.88
N ASN A 148 -19.00 12.36 -5.95
CA ASN A 148 -18.88 11.61 -7.21
C ASN A 148 -17.74 12.15 -8.08
N SER A 149 -16.59 12.37 -7.44
CA SER A 149 -15.38 12.88 -8.09
C SER A 149 -14.91 11.93 -9.19
N GLN A 150 -14.49 12.49 -10.32
CA GLN A 150 -13.88 11.70 -11.38
C GLN A 150 -12.48 11.23 -10.95
N LEU A 151 -12.15 9.97 -11.22
CA LEU A 151 -10.80 9.45 -11.09
C LEU A 151 -9.96 9.92 -12.27
N ASN A 152 -8.80 10.50 -11.99
CA ASN A 152 -7.76 10.92 -12.94
C ASN A 152 -6.41 11.01 -12.20
N ALA A 153 -5.31 11.29 -12.89
CA ALA A 153 -4.00 11.40 -12.27
C ALA A 153 -3.95 12.50 -11.19
N ASP A 154 -4.65 13.62 -11.41
CA ASP A 154 -4.76 14.70 -10.43
C ASP A 154 -5.46 14.27 -9.13
N PHE A 155 -6.46 13.40 -9.21
CA PHE A 155 -7.10 12.80 -8.05
C PHE A 155 -6.08 12.02 -7.21
N ILE A 156 -5.28 11.18 -7.87
CA ILE A 156 -4.28 10.34 -7.20
C ILE A 156 -3.17 11.20 -6.59
N LYS A 157 -2.71 12.23 -7.31
CA LYS A 157 -1.78 13.23 -6.79
C LYS A 157 -2.34 13.97 -5.57
N LYS A 158 -3.61 14.39 -5.60
CA LYS A 158 -4.28 15.01 -4.44
C LYS A 158 -4.39 14.05 -3.25
N LEU A 159 -4.72 12.79 -3.50
CA LEU A 159 -4.77 11.76 -2.46
C LEU A 159 -3.39 11.58 -1.80
N HIS A 160 -2.34 11.39 -2.60
CA HIS A 160 -0.96 11.29 -2.12
C HIS A 160 -0.53 12.53 -1.33
N GLY A 161 -0.77 13.73 -1.87
CA GLY A 161 -0.48 14.98 -1.19
C GLY A 161 -1.21 15.11 0.14
N THR A 162 -2.47 14.67 0.21
CA THR A 162 -3.28 14.72 1.44
C THR A 162 -2.72 13.83 2.54
N CYS A 163 -2.22 12.64 2.22
CA CYS A 163 -1.71 11.72 3.22
C CYS A 163 -0.23 11.93 3.60
N LEU A 164 0.57 12.61 2.78
CA LEU A 164 2.01 12.78 3.02
C LEU A 164 2.44 14.20 3.42
N LYS A 165 1.63 15.24 3.18
CA LYS A 165 2.05 16.66 3.33
C LYS A 165 2.69 17.01 4.68
N ASP A 166 2.14 16.46 5.77
CA ASP A 166 2.57 16.79 7.13
C ASP A 166 3.33 15.62 7.80
N VAL A 167 3.69 14.58 7.03
CA VAL A 167 4.40 13.40 7.52
C VAL A 167 5.91 13.67 7.53
N LYS A 168 6.57 13.41 8.65
CA LYS A 168 8.00 13.58 8.84
C LYS A 168 8.75 12.28 8.53
N ASN A 169 10.06 12.38 8.33
CA ASN A 169 10.96 11.25 8.06
C ASN A 169 10.63 10.45 6.80
N THR A 170 9.87 11.02 5.87
CA THR A 170 9.75 10.49 4.51
C THR A 170 11.08 10.62 3.78
N ARG A 171 11.27 9.89 2.67
CA ARG A 171 12.48 10.05 1.84
C ARG A 171 12.73 11.52 1.46
N LYS A 172 14.00 11.94 1.46
CA LYS A 172 14.40 13.35 1.22
C LYS A 172 13.91 13.93 -0.12
N SER A 173 13.78 13.11 -1.16
CA SER A 173 13.27 13.54 -2.48
C SER A 173 11.75 13.70 -2.52
N THR A 174 11.02 13.19 -1.52
CA THR A 174 9.56 13.13 -1.53
C THR A 174 8.93 14.49 -1.71
N LYS A 175 8.13 14.62 -2.78
CA LYS A 175 7.30 15.79 -3.06
C LYS A 175 5.82 15.38 -2.92
N PRO A 176 5.18 15.60 -1.76
CA PRO A 176 3.78 15.23 -1.56
C PRO A 176 2.87 15.77 -2.67
N GLY A 177 2.13 14.84 -3.29
CA GLY A 177 1.21 15.12 -4.40
C GLY A 177 1.84 15.44 -5.75
N LYS A 178 3.12 15.11 -5.95
CA LYS A 178 3.77 15.13 -7.26
C LYS A 178 4.34 13.76 -7.55
N PHE A 179 4.17 13.28 -8.79
CA PHE A 179 4.95 12.14 -9.25
C PHE A 179 6.44 12.50 -9.20
N ARG A 180 7.30 11.48 -9.06
CA ARG A 180 8.75 11.65 -9.04
C ARG A 180 9.25 12.21 -10.37
N ASP A 181 10.39 12.91 -10.32
CA ASP A 181 11.00 13.50 -11.50
C ASP A 181 11.75 12.41 -12.31
N ASP A 182 12.08 12.71 -13.56
CA ASP A 182 12.63 11.72 -14.49
C ASP A 182 14.02 11.21 -14.11
N SER A 183 14.77 11.97 -13.32
CA SER A 183 16.09 11.58 -12.82
C SER A 183 16.04 10.66 -11.61
N ASP A 184 14.86 10.44 -11.02
CA ASP A 184 14.71 9.70 -9.78
C ASP A 184 14.40 8.23 -10.08
N VAL A 185 15.38 7.35 -9.93
CA VAL A 185 15.18 5.91 -10.07
C VAL A 185 14.39 5.37 -8.89
N ALA A 186 13.32 4.62 -9.17
CA ALA A 186 12.57 3.88 -8.17
C ALA A 186 12.71 2.38 -8.40
N ALA A 187 12.97 1.64 -7.33
CA ALA A 187 13.10 0.21 -7.35
C ALA A 187 12.36 -0.44 -6.18
N TRP A 188 11.87 -1.66 -6.40
CA TRP A 188 11.28 -2.49 -5.36
C TRP A 188 11.60 -3.97 -5.58
N ASP A 189 11.75 -4.69 -4.47
CA ASP A 189 12.36 -6.00 -4.45
C ASP A 189 11.35 -7.13 -4.64
N VAL A 190 11.78 -8.19 -5.33
CA VAL A 190 11.06 -9.46 -5.45
C VAL A 190 11.63 -10.42 -4.43
N ILE A 191 10.90 -10.60 -3.33
CA ILE A 191 11.34 -11.42 -2.19
C ILE A 191 10.55 -12.74 -2.16
N PRO A 192 11.21 -13.91 -2.26
CA PRO A 192 10.52 -15.20 -2.23
C PRO A 192 9.90 -15.50 -0.86
N GLY A 193 8.78 -16.23 -0.88
CA GLY A 193 8.09 -16.65 0.36
C GLY A 193 7.33 -15.51 1.06
N THR A 194 7.30 -14.33 0.47
CA THR A 194 6.50 -13.18 0.91
C THR A 194 5.34 -12.96 -0.07
N CYS A 195 4.89 -11.71 -0.16
CA CYS A 195 3.91 -11.11 -1.05
C CYS A 195 4.20 -11.22 -2.57
N ASN A 196 5.01 -12.19 -3.02
CA ASN A 196 5.41 -12.39 -4.41
C ASN A 196 5.13 -13.84 -4.85
N SER A 197 4.65 -14.01 -6.08
CA SER A 197 4.41 -15.32 -6.70
C SER A 197 5.01 -15.44 -8.09
N TYR A 198 5.19 -16.68 -8.56
CA TYR A 198 5.64 -16.93 -9.93
C TYR A 198 4.63 -16.40 -10.94
N GLU A 199 3.33 -16.62 -10.68
CA GLU A 199 2.24 -16.17 -11.53
C GLU A 199 2.20 -14.64 -11.60
N GLY A 200 2.41 -13.95 -10.47
CA GLY A 200 2.47 -12.49 -10.42
C GLY A 200 3.65 -11.90 -11.18
N LEU A 201 4.82 -12.55 -11.10
CA LEU A 201 6.01 -12.20 -11.90
C LEU A 201 5.75 -12.40 -13.40
N LEU A 202 5.17 -13.55 -13.79
CA LEU A 202 4.84 -13.85 -15.17
C LEU A 202 3.86 -12.81 -15.73
N GLU A 203 2.80 -12.49 -14.98
CA GLU A 203 1.81 -11.48 -15.36
C GLU A 203 2.45 -10.09 -15.53
N ASN A 204 3.37 -9.71 -14.64
CA ASN A 204 4.15 -8.48 -14.79
C ASN A 204 4.97 -8.48 -16.09
N ILE A 205 5.69 -9.57 -16.42
CA ILE A 205 6.49 -9.65 -17.65
C ILE A 205 5.60 -9.58 -18.89
N VAL A 206 4.43 -10.24 -18.88
CA VAL A 206 3.44 -10.16 -19.96
C VAL A 206 2.93 -8.72 -20.13
N TYR A 207 2.61 -8.04 -19.03
CA TYR A 207 2.21 -6.64 -19.05
C TYR A 207 3.32 -5.74 -19.63
N LEU A 208 4.55 -5.85 -19.11
CA LEU A 208 5.70 -5.06 -19.59
C LEU A 208 5.95 -5.27 -21.09
N LYS A 209 5.83 -6.51 -21.57
CA LYS A 209 5.89 -6.82 -23.00
C LYS A 209 4.78 -6.12 -23.79
N SER A 210 3.56 -6.06 -23.26
CA SER A 210 2.39 -5.47 -23.94
C SER A 210 2.46 -3.95 -24.06
N ILE A 211 3.15 -3.28 -23.14
CA ILE A 211 3.29 -1.82 -23.13
C ILE A 211 4.60 -1.34 -23.75
N GLN A 212 5.49 -2.25 -24.14
CA GLN A 212 6.79 -1.88 -24.69
C GLN A 212 6.61 -1.08 -25.99
N GLY A 213 7.14 0.14 -25.99
CA GLY A 213 7.00 1.08 -27.09
C GLY A 213 5.59 1.62 -27.33
N LYS A 214 4.69 1.48 -26.34
CA LYS A 214 3.35 2.05 -26.36
C LYS A 214 3.36 3.55 -26.05
N TYR A 215 4.14 3.96 -25.07
CA TYR A 215 4.16 5.33 -24.57
C TYR A 215 5.29 6.12 -25.22
N SER A 216 4.99 7.31 -25.72
CA SER A 216 6.01 8.26 -26.11
C SER A 216 6.78 8.70 -24.86
N THR A 217 8.11 8.62 -24.93
CA THR A 217 9.00 9.33 -24.01
C THR A 217 9.00 10.82 -24.34
N ASP A 218 9.51 11.62 -23.43
CA ASP A 218 9.67 13.06 -23.68
C ASP A 218 10.66 13.36 -24.80
N THR A 219 11.71 12.55 -24.92
CA THR A 219 12.62 12.56 -26.05
C THR A 219 11.86 12.34 -27.37
N ASN A 220 10.93 11.37 -27.40
CA ASN A 220 10.10 11.15 -28.58
C ASN A 220 9.25 12.39 -28.91
N LEU A 221 8.65 13.02 -27.90
CA LEU A 221 7.80 14.21 -28.08
C LEU A 221 8.59 15.45 -28.50
N LEU A 222 9.82 15.61 -28.01
CA LEU A 222 10.73 16.69 -28.38
C LEU A 222 11.09 16.62 -29.88
N PHE A 223 11.45 15.42 -30.35
CA PHE A 223 11.83 15.19 -31.74
C PHE A 223 10.64 15.00 -32.69
N ALA A 224 9.42 14.84 -32.18
CA ALA A 224 8.21 14.69 -33.01
C ALA A 224 7.94 15.86 -33.97
N LYS A 225 8.54 17.03 -33.69
CA LYS A 225 8.40 18.24 -34.53
C LYS A 225 9.58 18.48 -35.46
N ASP A 226 10.64 17.68 -35.37
CA ASP A 226 11.83 17.82 -36.22
C ASP A 226 11.84 16.72 -37.31
N PRO A 227 11.60 17.06 -38.59
CA PRO A 227 11.63 16.11 -39.69
C PRO A 227 12.98 15.40 -39.86
N GLN A 228 14.08 15.95 -39.35
CA GLN A 228 15.42 15.35 -39.42
C GLN A 228 15.67 14.32 -38.32
N CYS A 229 14.83 14.28 -37.27
CA CYS A 229 14.98 13.38 -36.13
C CYS A 229 13.79 12.41 -35.98
N ILE A 230 13.07 12.14 -37.08
CA ILE A 230 11.83 11.35 -37.05
C ILE A 230 12.05 9.91 -36.52
N GLU A 231 13.25 9.36 -36.70
CA GLU A 231 13.64 8.05 -36.13
C GLU A 231 13.67 8.04 -34.60
N PHE A 232 14.01 9.18 -33.97
CA PHE A 232 13.99 9.36 -32.50
C PHE A 232 12.60 9.71 -31.97
N SER A 233 11.62 9.97 -32.84
CA SER A 233 10.24 10.33 -32.46
C SER A 233 9.31 9.13 -32.28
N SER A 234 9.75 7.93 -32.64
CA SER A 234 8.91 6.72 -32.60
C SER A 234 9.10 5.95 -31.29
N PRO A 235 8.04 5.72 -30.49
CA PRO A 235 8.16 4.89 -29.30
C PRO A 235 8.33 3.41 -29.64
N LYS A 236 8.04 2.99 -30.89
CA LYS A 236 8.06 1.57 -31.27
C LYS A 236 9.39 0.89 -31.03
N GLU A 237 10.51 1.61 -31.04
CA GLU A 237 11.84 1.04 -30.78
C GLU A 237 12.30 1.18 -29.33
N ASN A 238 11.49 1.80 -28.47
CA ASN A 238 11.86 2.01 -27.07
C ASN A 238 11.96 0.67 -26.31
N ASN A 239 12.86 0.70 -25.33
CA ASN A 239 12.89 -0.28 -24.26
C ASN A 239 11.63 -0.15 -23.39
N SER A 240 11.43 -1.13 -22.53
CA SER A 240 10.44 -1.04 -21.45
C SER A 240 10.80 0.10 -20.51
N GLU A 241 9.77 0.75 -19.99
CA GLU A 241 9.89 1.79 -18.96
C GLU A 241 10.20 1.22 -17.57
N VAL A 242 9.94 -0.08 -17.39
CA VAL A 242 10.32 -0.82 -16.20
C VAL A 242 11.25 -1.94 -16.61
N GLU A 243 12.42 -1.97 -15.99
CA GLU A 243 13.44 -2.99 -16.11
C GLU A 243 13.32 -4.01 -14.97
N ILE A 244 13.85 -5.21 -15.18
CA ILE A 244 14.04 -6.19 -14.11
C ILE A 244 15.54 -6.41 -13.94
N TRP A 245 16.07 -6.16 -12.75
CA TRP A 245 17.48 -6.36 -12.43
C TRP A 245 17.64 -7.63 -11.59
N ILE A 246 18.56 -8.49 -12.00
CA ILE A 246 18.92 -9.73 -11.29
C ILE A 246 20.37 -9.64 -10.84
N GLN A 247 20.61 -9.79 -9.55
CA GLN A 247 21.96 -9.88 -8.99
C GLN A 247 22.73 -11.04 -9.61
N GLN A 248 23.95 -10.77 -10.09
CA GLN A 248 24.78 -11.77 -10.76
C GLN A 248 25.44 -12.74 -9.76
N GLU A 249 25.79 -12.24 -8.57
CA GLU A 249 26.41 -13.02 -7.52
C GLU A 249 25.87 -12.59 -6.16
N LYS A 250 25.47 -13.56 -5.34
CA LYS A 250 24.81 -13.35 -4.06
C LYS A 250 25.65 -12.43 -3.15
N GLY A 251 25.05 -11.34 -2.71
CA GLY A 251 25.68 -10.34 -1.84
C GLY A 251 26.57 -9.32 -2.55
N LYS A 252 26.71 -9.37 -3.89
CA LYS A 252 27.46 -8.36 -4.67
C LYS A 252 26.54 -7.35 -5.36
N THR A 253 27.05 -6.16 -5.63
CA THR A 253 26.29 -5.06 -6.24
C THR A 253 26.22 -5.11 -7.78
N SER A 254 26.59 -6.23 -8.40
CA SER A 254 26.52 -6.39 -9.86
C SER A 254 25.20 -7.03 -10.30
N TYR A 255 24.57 -6.43 -11.33
CA TYR A 255 23.25 -6.83 -11.82
C TYR A 255 23.25 -7.08 -13.32
N THR A 256 22.40 -8.00 -13.74
CA THR A 256 21.95 -8.15 -15.13
C THR A 256 20.60 -7.46 -15.26
N SER A 257 20.49 -6.47 -16.16
CA SER A 257 19.25 -5.76 -16.42
C SER A 257 18.51 -6.35 -17.62
N TYR A 258 17.19 -6.44 -17.49
CA TYR A 258 16.24 -6.82 -18.53
C TYR A 258 15.35 -5.64 -18.84
N PHE A 259 15.58 -4.98 -19.97
CA PHE A 259 14.89 -3.77 -20.38
C PHE A 259 14.09 -3.94 -21.68
N SER A 260 14.20 -5.08 -22.38
CA SER A 260 13.41 -5.39 -23.58
C SER A 260 12.77 -6.77 -23.46
N PHE A 261 11.47 -6.82 -23.74
CA PHE A 261 10.63 -8.00 -23.60
C PHE A 261 9.96 -8.43 -24.93
N LYS A 262 10.16 -7.69 -26.02
CA LYS A 262 9.59 -7.99 -27.36
C LYS A 262 9.93 -9.40 -27.83
N ASP A 263 11.21 -9.73 -27.83
CA ASP A 263 11.74 -10.98 -28.41
C ASP A 263 11.89 -12.10 -27.37
N CYS A 264 11.54 -11.85 -26.10
CA CYS A 264 11.56 -12.88 -25.08
C CYS A 264 10.22 -13.62 -25.00
N ASP A 265 10.28 -14.92 -24.78
CA ASP A 265 9.15 -15.67 -24.24
C ASP A 265 8.96 -15.29 -22.76
N PRO A 266 7.82 -14.71 -22.36
CA PRO A 266 7.58 -14.30 -20.98
C PRO A 266 7.72 -15.44 -19.97
N GLU A 267 7.30 -16.66 -20.32
CA GLU A 267 7.35 -17.82 -19.44
C GLU A 267 8.79 -18.30 -19.22
N VAL A 268 9.60 -18.31 -20.29
CA VAL A 268 11.02 -18.65 -20.20
C VAL A 268 11.75 -17.64 -19.32
N LEU A 269 11.48 -16.35 -19.50
CA LEU A 269 12.11 -15.29 -18.70
C LEU A 269 11.66 -15.34 -17.23
N ALA A 270 10.35 -15.52 -16.98
CA ALA A 270 9.81 -15.66 -15.63
C ALA A 270 10.46 -16.83 -14.88
N LYS A 271 10.61 -18.01 -15.53
CA LYS A 271 11.28 -19.17 -14.94
C LYS A 271 12.72 -18.86 -14.55
N LYS A 272 13.47 -18.16 -15.42
CA LYS A 272 14.85 -17.76 -15.14
C LYS A 272 14.93 -16.82 -13.94
N ILE A 273 14.13 -15.77 -13.90
CA ILE A 273 14.11 -14.80 -12.79
C ILE A 273 13.70 -15.50 -11.50
N TRP A 274 12.63 -16.31 -11.54
CA TRP A 274 12.13 -17.00 -10.35
C TRP A 274 13.11 -18.02 -9.78
N ALA A 275 13.91 -18.67 -10.62
CA ALA A 275 15.00 -19.52 -10.17
C ALA A 275 16.07 -18.72 -9.41
N ALA A 276 16.49 -17.56 -9.93
CA ALA A 276 17.44 -16.69 -9.25
C ALA A 276 16.91 -16.20 -7.89
N VAL A 277 15.64 -15.81 -7.84
CA VAL A 277 14.94 -15.46 -6.60
C VAL A 277 15.04 -16.61 -5.58
N LYS A 278 14.71 -17.85 -5.99
CA LYS A 278 14.79 -19.04 -5.10
C LYS A 278 16.20 -19.38 -4.63
N GLU A 279 17.23 -19.03 -5.39
CA GLU A 279 18.63 -19.17 -4.99
C GLU A 279 19.08 -18.07 -4.00
N GLY A 280 18.20 -17.10 -3.72
CA GLY A 280 18.45 -15.98 -2.82
C GLY A 280 19.26 -14.87 -3.49
N MET A 281 19.21 -14.77 -4.83
CA MET A 281 19.71 -13.60 -5.55
C MET A 281 18.76 -12.43 -5.35
N HIS A 282 19.32 -11.24 -5.20
CA HIS A 282 18.53 -10.02 -5.15
C HIS A 282 17.92 -9.72 -6.53
N VAL A 283 16.60 -9.53 -6.59
CA VAL A 283 15.87 -9.18 -7.81
C VAL A 283 14.99 -7.99 -7.53
N GLN A 284 14.98 -7.01 -8.43
CA GLN A 284 14.21 -5.79 -8.28
C GLN A 284 13.60 -5.38 -9.62
N TYR A 285 12.40 -4.80 -9.57
CA TYR A 285 11.87 -4.01 -10.66
C TYR A 285 12.42 -2.59 -10.54
N VAL A 286 12.88 -2.02 -11.64
CA VAL A 286 13.49 -0.69 -11.67
C VAL A 286 12.80 0.13 -12.74
N THR A 287 12.17 1.23 -12.38
CA THR A 287 11.58 2.12 -13.39
C THR A 287 12.67 3.08 -13.89
N SER A 288 12.92 3.09 -15.19
CA SER A 288 14.02 3.80 -15.84
C SER A 288 13.81 5.33 -15.85
N GLU A 289 14.89 6.07 -16.15
CA GLU A 289 14.93 7.54 -16.26
C GLU A 289 14.27 8.08 -17.54
N ASN A 290 13.10 7.55 -17.91
CA ASN A 290 12.47 7.83 -19.20
C ASN A 290 11.37 8.92 -19.11
N GLY A 291 11.79 10.18 -19.17
CA GLY A 291 11.03 11.31 -19.74
C GLY A 291 9.82 11.90 -18.98
N GLY A 292 9.83 13.23 -18.88
CA GLY A 292 8.92 14.15 -18.18
C GLY A 292 7.43 14.04 -18.50
N GLY A 293 6.75 13.26 -17.67
CA GLY A 293 5.30 13.07 -17.76
C GLY A 293 4.90 11.74 -18.38
N LEU A 294 5.84 10.81 -18.55
CA LEU A 294 5.53 9.39 -18.80
C LEU A 294 4.55 8.87 -17.74
N LEU A 295 4.84 9.12 -16.46
CA LEU A 295 4.00 8.67 -15.35
C LEU A 295 2.56 9.18 -15.47
N ASP A 296 2.37 10.44 -15.86
CA ASP A 296 1.05 10.99 -16.15
C ASP A 296 0.34 10.25 -17.29
N ARG A 297 1.03 10.02 -18.42
CA ARG A 297 0.45 9.34 -19.58
C ARG A 297 0.05 7.89 -19.26
N VAL A 298 0.94 7.15 -18.58
CA VAL A 298 0.69 5.77 -18.15
C VAL A 298 -0.51 5.71 -17.20
N HIS A 299 -0.57 6.62 -16.23
CA HIS A 299 -1.66 6.63 -15.26
C HIS A 299 -3.00 6.96 -15.91
N GLU A 300 -3.06 7.96 -16.78
CA GLU A 300 -4.30 8.30 -17.49
C GLU A 300 -4.77 7.15 -18.40
N ASP A 301 -3.85 6.48 -19.11
CA ASP A 301 -4.20 5.31 -19.92
C ASP A 301 -4.69 4.13 -19.07
N CYS A 302 -4.03 3.83 -17.94
CA CYS A 302 -4.48 2.81 -17.00
C CYS A 302 -5.84 3.15 -16.37
N ILE A 303 -6.09 4.41 -16.03
CA ILE A 303 -7.39 4.88 -15.51
C ILE A 303 -8.47 4.72 -16.58
N GLN A 304 -8.19 5.11 -17.83
CA GLN A 304 -9.15 4.94 -18.92
C GLN A 304 -9.49 3.46 -19.16
N GLN A 305 -8.50 2.57 -19.12
CA GLN A 305 -8.71 1.12 -19.21
C GLN A 305 -9.56 0.58 -18.05
N LEU A 306 -9.32 1.05 -16.81
CA LEU A 306 -10.15 0.72 -15.65
C LEU A 306 -11.60 1.14 -15.88
N GLU A 307 -11.82 2.41 -16.23
CA GLU A 307 -13.17 2.97 -16.42
C GLU A 307 -13.93 2.23 -17.54
N ASP A 308 -13.26 1.90 -18.64
CA ASP A 308 -13.89 1.15 -19.73
C ASP A 308 -14.17 -0.31 -19.38
N SER A 309 -13.34 -0.92 -18.54
CA SER A 309 -13.57 -2.28 -18.03
C SER A 309 -14.73 -2.30 -17.02
N LEU A 310 -14.77 -1.36 -16.08
CA LEU A 310 -15.84 -1.24 -15.09
C LEU A 310 -17.21 -0.92 -15.72
N LYS A 311 -17.26 -0.12 -16.80
CA LYS A 311 -18.51 0.11 -17.56
C LYS A 311 -19.08 -1.16 -18.18
N LYS A 312 -18.21 -2.11 -18.54
CA LYS A 312 -18.57 -3.39 -19.18
C LYS A 312 -18.80 -4.50 -18.15
N ALA A 313 -18.19 -4.41 -16.97
CA ALA A 313 -18.30 -5.40 -15.91
C ALA A 313 -19.75 -5.54 -15.45
N THR A 314 -20.24 -6.78 -15.48
CA THR A 314 -21.59 -7.17 -15.04
C THR A 314 -21.58 -7.97 -13.75
N SER A 315 -20.43 -8.55 -13.41
CA SER A 315 -20.22 -9.34 -12.21
C SER A 315 -19.23 -8.71 -11.24
N LYS A 316 -19.31 -9.13 -9.97
CA LYS A 316 -18.34 -8.75 -8.95
C LYS A 316 -16.91 -9.20 -9.30
N GLN A 317 -16.76 -10.38 -9.90
CA GLN A 317 -15.47 -10.89 -10.32
C GLN A 317 -14.82 -9.95 -11.35
N GLU A 318 -15.53 -9.61 -12.42
CA GLU A 318 -15.02 -8.70 -13.47
C GLU A 318 -14.64 -7.32 -12.92
N LYS A 319 -15.40 -6.81 -11.93
CA LYS A 319 -15.06 -5.55 -11.24
C LYS A 319 -13.76 -5.67 -10.45
N LEU A 320 -13.61 -6.73 -9.68
CA LEU A 320 -12.40 -6.98 -8.88
C LEU A 320 -11.19 -7.20 -9.79
N ASP A 321 -11.34 -7.98 -10.87
CA ASP A 321 -10.29 -8.17 -11.88
C ASP A 321 -9.85 -6.81 -12.45
N SER A 322 -10.80 -5.95 -12.81
CA SER A 322 -10.52 -4.61 -13.33
C SER A 322 -9.77 -3.74 -12.32
N ILE A 323 -10.22 -3.71 -11.06
CA ILE A 323 -9.62 -2.91 -9.98
C ILE A 323 -8.18 -3.38 -9.69
N PHE A 324 -7.97 -4.68 -9.51
CA PHE A 324 -6.64 -5.20 -9.17
C PHE A 324 -5.67 -5.16 -10.35
N THR A 325 -6.15 -5.35 -11.59
CA THR A 325 -5.34 -5.12 -12.80
C THR A 325 -4.82 -3.69 -12.83
N PHE A 326 -5.72 -2.71 -12.61
CA PHE A 326 -5.34 -1.30 -12.56
C PHE A 326 -4.30 -1.04 -11.46
N LEU A 327 -4.57 -1.43 -10.22
CA LEU A 327 -3.68 -1.20 -9.07
C LEU A 327 -2.30 -1.83 -9.29
N LYS A 328 -2.25 -3.07 -9.78
CA LYS A 328 -0.99 -3.77 -10.08
C LYS A 328 -0.16 -3.03 -11.12
N HIS A 329 -0.79 -2.63 -12.23
CA HIS A 329 -0.10 -1.91 -13.30
C HIS A 329 0.46 -0.57 -12.84
N VAL A 330 -0.30 0.25 -12.13
CA VAL A 330 0.16 1.59 -11.72
C VAL A 330 1.20 1.55 -10.60
N VAL A 331 1.09 0.59 -9.66
CA VAL A 331 2.08 0.42 -8.58
C VAL A 331 3.43 -0.05 -9.13
N LEU A 332 3.45 -0.83 -10.22
CA LEU A 332 4.67 -1.34 -10.84
C LEU A 332 5.63 -0.23 -11.29
N PHE A 333 5.11 0.94 -11.68
CA PHE A 333 5.91 2.12 -12.09
C PHE A 333 6.46 2.93 -10.93
N HIS A 334 6.03 2.62 -9.70
CA HIS A 334 6.43 3.29 -8.46
C HIS A 334 6.44 4.83 -8.61
N PRO A 335 5.28 5.47 -8.86
CA PRO A 335 5.20 6.81 -9.42
C PRO A 335 5.54 7.95 -8.44
N PHE A 336 5.66 7.64 -7.15
CA PHE A 336 6.05 8.58 -6.10
C PHE A 336 7.38 8.12 -5.49
N ASP A 337 8.19 9.07 -5.00
CA ASP A 337 9.43 8.75 -4.26
C ASP A 337 9.16 7.89 -3.03
N ASP A 338 8.03 8.14 -2.37
CA ASP A 338 7.57 7.50 -1.14
C ASP A 338 6.04 7.47 -1.11
N GLY A 339 5.43 6.74 -0.17
CA GLY A 339 3.98 6.76 0.04
C GLY A 339 3.15 6.02 -1.02
N VAL A 340 3.77 5.21 -1.90
CA VAL A 340 3.06 4.43 -2.93
C VAL A 340 2.08 3.44 -2.29
N GLY A 341 2.51 2.61 -1.33
CA GLY A 341 1.63 1.65 -0.66
C GLY A 341 0.46 2.31 0.07
N ARG A 342 0.71 3.44 0.74
CA ARG A 342 -0.34 4.24 1.41
C ARG A 342 -1.37 4.76 0.42
N THR A 343 -0.90 5.30 -0.70
CA THR A 343 -1.77 5.92 -1.71
C THR A 343 -2.57 4.88 -2.46
N TYR A 344 -1.92 3.87 -3.03
CA TYR A 344 -2.57 2.90 -3.92
C TYR A 344 -3.18 1.73 -3.16
N SER A 345 -2.37 1.02 -2.37
CA SER A 345 -2.77 -0.23 -1.72
C SER A 345 -3.72 -0.02 -0.55
N MET A 346 -3.55 1.06 0.21
CA MET A 346 -4.33 1.30 1.44
C MET A 346 -5.51 2.25 1.25
N LEU A 347 -5.39 3.30 0.42
CA LEU A 347 -6.43 4.33 0.28
C LEU A 347 -7.19 4.24 -1.05
N LEU A 348 -6.50 4.26 -2.19
CA LEU A 348 -7.14 4.23 -3.50
C LEU A 348 -7.89 2.92 -3.73
N MET A 349 -7.35 1.80 -3.27
CA MET A 349 -8.06 0.52 -3.29
C MET A 349 -9.41 0.62 -2.57
N GLN A 350 -9.45 1.18 -1.35
CA GLN A 350 -10.69 1.32 -0.58
C GLN A 350 -11.67 2.27 -1.28
N TYR A 351 -11.17 3.35 -1.88
CA TYR A 351 -11.96 4.23 -2.74
C TYR A 351 -12.63 3.47 -3.89
N LEU A 352 -11.86 2.68 -4.64
CA LEU A 352 -12.35 1.93 -5.79
C LEU A 352 -13.38 0.87 -5.37
N LEU A 353 -13.12 0.14 -4.29
CA LEU A 353 -14.06 -0.83 -3.74
C LEU A 353 -15.39 -0.16 -3.35
N MET A 354 -15.34 0.93 -2.57
CA MET A 354 -16.55 1.63 -2.14
C MET A 354 -17.31 2.29 -3.29
N ARG A 355 -16.59 2.89 -4.26
CA ARG A 355 -17.16 3.50 -5.46
C ARG A 355 -17.97 2.48 -6.26
N GLU A 356 -17.46 1.25 -6.36
CA GLU A 356 -18.09 0.15 -7.08
C GLU A 356 -19.07 -0.69 -6.25
N HIS A 357 -19.40 -0.22 -5.04
CA HIS A 357 -20.32 -0.85 -4.08
C HIS A 357 -19.86 -2.21 -3.56
N LEU A 358 -18.54 -2.39 -3.47
CA LEU A 358 -17.87 -3.54 -2.89
C LEU A 358 -17.51 -3.27 -1.43
N MET A 359 -17.29 -4.34 -0.68
CA MET A 359 -16.94 -4.29 0.75
C MET A 359 -15.51 -3.77 0.92
N PRO A 360 -15.26 -2.73 1.73
CA PRO A 360 -13.92 -2.40 2.20
C PRO A 360 -13.32 -3.56 2.99
N VAL A 361 -12.04 -3.85 2.80
CA VAL A 361 -11.37 -5.01 3.41
C VAL A 361 -10.05 -4.65 4.08
N ILE A 362 -9.63 -5.47 5.05
CA ILE A 362 -8.33 -5.36 5.72
C ILE A 362 -7.45 -6.52 5.24
N PHE A 363 -6.44 -6.19 4.43
CA PHE A 363 -5.46 -7.16 3.96
C PHE A 363 -4.43 -7.51 5.03
N GLU A 364 -3.83 -8.68 4.86
CA GLU A 364 -2.73 -9.12 5.72
C GLU A 364 -1.47 -8.27 5.47
N ASP A 365 -1.13 -8.07 4.21
CA ASP A 365 -0.04 -7.23 3.75
C ASP A 365 -0.44 -6.46 2.49
N SER A 366 -0.21 -5.14 2.50
CA SER A 366 -0.56 -4.27 1.38
C SER A 366 0.47 -4.28 0.24
N ASN A 367 1.67 -4.83 0.50
CA ASN A 367 2.78 -4.91 -0.44
C ASN A 367 2.64 -6.07 -1.45
N MET A 368 1.55 -6.83 -1.38
CA MET A 368 1.27 -7.95 -2.30
C MET A 368 0.74 -7.54 -3.67
N ILE A 369 0.22 -6.32 -3.82
CA ILE A 369 -0.40 -5.85 -5.07
C ILE A 369 0.52 -6.01 -6.28
N PRO A 370 1.79 -5.58 -6.26
CA PRO A 370 2.63 -5.73 -7.43
C PRO A 370 3.20 -7.15 -7.58
N GLY A 371 3.27 -7.93 -6.50
CA GLY A 371 3.92 -9.25 -6.45
C GLY A 371 3.03 -10.46 -6.74
N LEU A 372 1.71 -10.39 -6.48
CA LEU A 372 0.75 -11.46 -6.77
C LEU A 372 0.08 -11.28 -8.15
N SER A 373 -0.46 -12.36 -8.72
CA SER A 373 -1.31 -12.27 -9.93
C SER A 373 -2.67 -11.64 -9.60
N VAL A 374 -3.37 -11.10 -10.59
CA VAL A 374 -4.72 -10.55 -10.38
C VAL A 374 -5.66 -11.60 -9.79
N GLU A 375 -5.60 -12.84 -10.27
CA GLU A 375 -6.40 -13.94 -9.71
C GLU A 375 -6.13 -14.15 -8.21
N GLN A 376 -4.85 -14.16 -7.80
CA GLN A 376 -4.45 -14.30 -6.40
C GLN A 376 -4.90 -13.10 -5.56
N LEU A 377 -4.82 -11.88 -6.09
CA LEU A 377 -5.32 -10.67 -5.42
C LEU A 377 -6.85 -10.72 -5.21
N VAL A 378 -7.60 -11.23 -6.19
CA VAL A 378 -9.05 -11.41 -6.04
C VAL A 378 -9.37 -12.49 -5.01
N ILE A 379 -8.66 -13.61 -5.00
CA ILE A 379 -8.81 -14.65 -3.97
C ILE A 379 -8.59 -14.06 -2.58
N GLU A 380 -7.54 -13.25 -2.43
CA GLU A 380 -7.22 -12.58 -1.17
C GLU A 380 -8.28 -11.55 -0.77
N TYR A 381 -8.83 -10.78 -1.72
CA TYR A 381 -10.02 -9.94 -1.48
C TYR A 381 -11.20 -10.76 -0.95
N LEU A 382 -11.55 -11.87 -1.59
CA LEU A 382 -12.70 -12.68 -1.18
C LEU A 382 -12.50 -13.30 0.21
N ARG A 383 -11.27 -13.68 0.55
CA ARG A 383 -10.89 -14.09 1.91
C ARG A 383 -11.11 -12.95 2.91
N ALA A 384 -10.54 -11.78 2.63
CA ALA A 384 -10.60 -10.61 3.50
C ALA A 384 -12.03 -10.05 3.66
N GLU A 385 -12.85 -10.16 2.61
CA GLU A 385 -14.26 -9.78 2.64
C GLU A 385 -15.09 -10.69 3.55
N LYS A 386 -14.88 -12.01 3.46
CA LYS A 386 -15.54 -12.97 4.37
C LYS A 386 -15.21 -12.66 5.82
N GLU A 387 -13.95 -12.31 6.09
CA GLU A 387 -13.46 -11.91 7.40
C GLU A 387 -14.05 -10.58 7.86
N MET A 388 -14.14 -9.57 6.98
CA MET A 388 -14.86 -8.33 7.25
C MET A 388 -16.33 -8.61 7.61
N GLY A 389 -16.96 -9.60 6.95
CA GLY A 389 -18.29 -10.07 7.32
C GLY A 389 -18.41 -10.55 8.77
N LEU A 390 -17.35 -11.15 9.34
CA LEU A 390 -17.28 -11.51 10.76
C LEU A 390 -17.14 -10.28 11.64
N VAL A 391 -16.26 -9.34 11.28
CA VAL A 391 -16.07 -8.05 11.98
C VAL A 391 -17.39 -7.28 12.08
N LEU A 392 -18.15 -7.18 10.98
CA LEU A 392 -19.41 -6.44 10.97
C LEU A 392 -20.53 -7.15 11.74
N LYS A 393 -20.45 -8.48 11.90
CA LYS A 393 -21.42 -9.26 12.67
C LYS A 393 -21.12 -9.22 14.17
N ASP A 394 -19.84 -9.26 14.52
CA ASP A 394 -19.34 -9.23 15.88
C ASP A 394 -18.10 -8.34 15.95
N PRO A 395 -18.25 -7.06 16.32
CA PRO A 395 -17.13 -6.13 16.42
C PRO A 395 -16.03 -6.57 17.40
N SER A 396 -16.31 -7.47 18.36
CA SER A 396 -15.28 -8.00 19.26
C SER A 396 -14.32 -8.97 18.54
N TYR A 397 -14.69 -9.46 17.36
CA TYR A 397 -13.83 -10.33 16.56
C TYR A 397 -12.51 -9.65 16.20
N ILE A 398 -12.54 -8.36 15.83
CA ILE A 398 -11.36 -7.63 15.33
C ILE A 398 -10.29 -7.38 16.40
N THR A 399 -10.69 -7.33 17.68
CA THR A 399 -9.78 -7.18 18.83
C THR A 399 -9.34 -8.53 19.39
N GLY A 400 -9.98 -9.63 18.96
CA GLY A 400 -9.68 -10.98 19.41
C GLY A 400 -8.47 -11.62 18.72
N SER A 401 -7.93 -12.67 19.34
CA SER A 401 -6.83 -13.48 18.80
C SER A 401 -7.19 -14.29 17.55
N LYS A 402 -8.49 -14.40 17.25
CA LYS A 402 -8.99 -15.07 16.03
C LYS A 402 -8.86 -14.20 14.77
N PHE A 403 -8.62 -12.90 14.92
CA PHE A 403 -8.41 -11.98 13.80
C PHE A 403 -6.92 -11.82 13.46
N SER A 404 -6.08 -11.71 14.49
CA SER A 404 -4.62 -11.67 14.35
C SER A 404 -3.98 -12.31 15.58
N SER A 405 -2.78 -12.86 15.45
CA SER A 405 -1.99 -13.35 16.58
C SER A 405 -0.50 -13.16 16.28
N PRO A 406 0.20 -12.26 16.99
CA PRO A 406 -0.33 -11.36 18.03
C PRO A 406 -1.36 -10.34 17.50
N ASN A 407 -2.23 -9.85 18.38
CA ASN A 407 -3.15 -8.75 18.10
C ASN A 407 -2.98 -7.64 19.15
N ILE A 408 -3.33 -6.42 18.76
CA ILE A 408 -3.33 -5.26 19.64
C ILE A 408 -4.76 -4.78 19.82
N ASP A 409 -5.21 -4.71 21.07
CA ASP A 409 -6.47 -4.09 21.44
C ASP A 409 -6.31 -2.56 21.45
N THR A 410 -7.19 -1.85 20.71
CA THR A 410 -7.09 -0.39 20.54
C THR A 410 -7.25 0.36 21.85
N ASP A 411 -8.20 -0.03 22.70
CA ASP A 411 -8.47 0.65 23.97
C ASP A 411 -7.30 0.49 24.94
N SER A 412 -6.75 -0.72 25.04
CA SER A 412 -5.59 -1.02 25.88
C SER A 412 -4.34 -0.30 25.36
N LEU A 413 -4.11 -0.28 24.05
CA LEU A 413 -3.03 0.47 23.43
C LEU A 413 -3.15 1.95 23.79
N LEU A 414 -4.32 2.56 23.54
CA LEU A 414 -4.57 3.98 23.76
C LEU A 414 -4.36 4.39 25.22
N LYS A 415 -4.88 3.61 26.17
CA LYS A 415 -4.68 3.85 27.62
C LYS A 415 -3.21 3.81 28.05
N SER A 416 -2.39 3.05 27.33
CA SER A 416 -0.95 2.94 27.62
C SER A 416 -0.10 4.04 26.98
N GLN A 417 -0.67 4.87 26.11
CA GLN A 417 0.05 5.98 25.47
C GLN A 417 0.02 7.25 26.33
N ASP A 418 0.93 8.18 26.05
CA ASP A 418 0.92 9.50 26.66
C ASP A 418 -0.28 10.36 26.20
N SER A 419 -0.46 11.52 26.83
CA SER A 419 -1.56 12.43 26.53
C SER A 419 -1.53 12.99 25.11
N GLU A 420 -0.36 13.11 24.49
CA GLU A 420 -0.21 13.65 23.14
C GLU A 420 -0.72 12.64 22.09
N HIS A 421 -0.26 11.40 22.18
CA HIS A 421 -0.71 10.27 21.36
C HIS A 421 -2.20 10.01 21.53
N GLN A 422 -2.73 10.08 22.76
CA GLN A 422 -4.16 9.96 23.02
C GLN A 422 -4.97 11.06 22.33
N ALA A 423 -4.54 12.32 22.47
CA ALA A 423 -5.21 13.46 21.84
C ALA A 423 -5.16 13.38 20.31
N MET A 424 -4.01 12.99 19.74
CA MET A 424 -3.86 12.78 18.30
C MET A 424 -4.82 11.72 17.78
N PHE A 425 -4.87 10.54 18.41
CA PHE A 425 -5.79 9.48 18.02
C PHE A 425 -7.25 9.93 18.07
N GLN A 426 -7.64 10.63 19.15
CA GLN A 426 -8.99 11.15 19.29
C GLN A 426 -9.34 12.20 18.22
N ASN A 427 -8.37 13.05 17.84
CA ASN A 427 -8.53 14.00 16.75
C ASN A 427 -8.79 13.28 15.42
N CYS A 428 -8.00 12.25 15.10
CA CYS A 428 -8.21 11.41 13.92
C CYS A 428 -9.60 10.76 13.91
N LEU A 429 -9.99 10.16 15.05
CA LEU A 429 -11.30 9.54 15.20
C LEU A 429 -12.46 10.53 15.00
N ASN A 430 -12.33 11.75 15.53
CA ASN A 430 -13.33 12.81 15.37
C ASN A 430 -13.44 13.28 13.91
N LEU A 431 -12.31 13.43 13.21
CA LEU A 431 -12.29 13.76 11.78
C LEU A 431 -13.03 12.71 10.96
N LEU A 432 -12.73 11.43 11.19
CA LEU A 432 -13.37 10.33 10.48
C LEU A 432 -14.87 10.24 10.76
N LYS A 433 -15.27 10.34 12.04
CA LYS A 433 -16.69 10.37 12.43
C LYS A 433 -17.45 11.50 11.73
N LYS A 434 -16.86 12.69 11.64
CA LYS A 434 -17.45 13.82 10.92
C LYS A 434 -17.63 13.52 9.43
N ALA A 435 -16.60 12.98 8.77
CA ALA A 435 -16.68 12.61 7.35
C ALA A 435 -17.77 11.55 7.08
N LEU A 436 -17.90 10.55 7.97
CA LEU A 436 -18.96 9.53 7.90
C LEU A 436 -20.35 10.15 8.05
N GLN A 437 -20.55 11.04 9.03
CA GLN A 437 -21.82 11.75 9.23
C GLN A 437 -22.22 12.59 8.01
N GLU A 438 -21.27 13.31 7.41
CA GLU A 438 -21.52 14.10 6.20
C GLU A 438 -21.90 13.23 5.00
N LEU A 439 -21.28 12.06 4.86
CA LEU A 439 -21.65 11.07 3.84
C LEU A 439 -23.08 10.55 4.05
N GLU A 440 -23.47 10.21 5.29
CA GLU A 440 -24.82 9.74 5.62
C GLU A 440 -25.89 10.82 5.40
N LEU A 441 -25.66 12.07 5.82
CA LEU A 441 -26.58 13.19 5.63
C LEU A 441 -26.85 13.46 4.14
N SER A 442 -25.80 13.35 3.30
CA SER A 442 -25.93 13.54 1.86
C SER A 442 -26.80 12.46 1.19
N SER A 443 -26.81 11.25 1.76
CA SER A 443 -27.65 10.15 1.27
C SER A 443 -29.13 10.35 1.65
N SER A 444 -29.39 10.95 2.81
CA SER A 444 -30.75 11.20 3.33
C SER A 444 -31.42 12.42 2.68
N ASN A 445 -30.67 13.47 2.37
CA ASN A 445 -31.23 14.70 1.75
C ASN A 445 -31.55 14.57 0.25
N LYS A 446 -31.20 13.44 -0.39
CA LYS A 446 -31.54 13.16 -1.80
C LYS A 446 -32.78 12.29 -1.97
N SER A 447 -33.41 11.84 -0.88
CA SER A 447 -34.74 11.22 -0.90
C SER A 447 -35.83 12.26 -0.58
N LEU A 448 -36.71 12.52 -1.57
CA LEU A 448 -37.92 13.40 -1.62
C LEU A 448 -37.71 14.79 -2.29
N PRO A 449 -38.66 15.24 -3.15
CA PRO A 449 -40.11 15.11 -2.97
C PRO A 449 -40.83 14.10 -3.87
N ASP A 450 -41.78 13.39 -3.24
CA ASP A 450 -42.81 12.58 -3.88
C ASP A 450 -43.60 13.42 -4.87
N LYS A 451 -43.52 13.06 -6.15
CA LYS A 451 -44.53 13.44 -7.13
C LYS A 451 -45.77 12.58 -6.88
N ASN A 452 -46.71 13.10 -6.09
CA ASN A 452 -48.10 12.67 -6.15
C ASN A 452 -49.02 13.84 -5.81
N SER A 453 -49.58 14.47 -6.84
CA SER A 453 -51.03 14.64 -7.01
C SER A 453 -51.34 15.73 -8.04
N GLU A 454 -51.42 15.37 -9.32
CA GLU A 454 -52.41 16.00 -10.20
C GLU A 454 -53.11 14.90 -11.00
N THR A 455 -54.38 14.73 -10.67
CA THR A 455 -55.32 13.78 -11.24
C THR A 455 -55.79 14.30 -12.61
N PRO A 456 -55.87 13.46 -13.67
CA PRO A 456 -56.48 13.89 -14.92
C PRO A 456 -58.01 13.78 -14.80
N THR A 457 -58.69 14.91 -14.62
CA THR A 457 -60.14 14.98 -14.84
C THR A 457 -60.46 14.82 -16.32
N THR A 458 -61.07 13.68 -16.63
CA THR A 458 -61.82 13.44 -17.86
C THR A 458 -63.04 14.36 -17.92
N LYS A 459 -63.22 15.07 -19.04
CA LYS A 459 -64.54 15.48 -19.54
C LYS A 459 -64.60 15.32 -21.05
N ARG A 460 -65.47 14.40 -21.49
CA ARG A 460 -66.21 14.47 -22.75
C ARG A 460 -67.44 15.36 -22.51
N VAL A 461 -67.59 16.42 -23.29
CA VAL A 461 -68.68 16.79 -24.22
C VAL A 461 -68.30 18.16 -24.76
#